data_AF-A0A0D5MAR6-F1
#
_entry.id   AF-A0A0D5MAR6-F1
#
_cell.length_a   1.000
_cell.length_b   1.000
_cell.length_c   1.000
_cell.angle_alpha   90.00
_cell.angle_beta   90.00
_cell.angle_gamma   90.00
#
_symmetry.space_group_name_H-M   'P 1'
#
loop_
_entity.id
_entity.type
_entity.pdbx_description
1 polymer ?
#
loop_
_entity_poly.entity_id
_entity_poly.type
_entity_poly.pdbx_seq_one_letter_code
_entity_poly.pdbx_strand_id
1 'polypeptide(L)'
;MSLNSRAIHFYHEHLGQYLAPGATPSDSVAPSLPTRTKKAREARSTDPSAPLDIRRVGTGMPVFYIVTEDHAWFLSNVEIDETTEVTSVRIDNDDGKVAISGTQYIAHWLYHDAPDDRPFLIGSIEKANPVPSMRLSMPPMTVYYCTTSGKTGTLCIHLADYRSDIAILKKSGIPWKGVKKGLVIQKGLAKTVAKEASTGKQESFTLQRQEQTLRKDMKQLQNKYPDFLNILRSLQVMADSPNAIVMDWFFANDNVFGAKSHDTA
;
A
#
# COMPACT_ATOMS: atom_id res chain seq x y z
N MET A 1 1.21 13.35 25.50
CA MET A 1 0.52 13.32 24.19
C MET A 1 0.39 11.86 23.76
N SER A 2 -0.80 11.38 23.37
CA SER A 2 -0.93 9.98 22.92
C SER A 2 -0.19 9.76 21.59
N LEU A 3 0.24 8.54 21.29
CA LEU A 3 0.91 8.22 20.01
C LEU A 3 0.07 8.65 18.80
N ASN A 4 -1.25 8.52 18.91
CA ASN A 4 -2.17 8.95 17.88
C ASN A 4 -2.22 10.48 17.73
N SER A 5 -2.22 11.20 18.86
CA SER A 5 -2.17 12.67 18.86
C SER A 5 -0.91 13.18 18.16
N ARG A 6 0.26 12.58 18.37
CA ARG A 6 1.49 12.97 17.64
C ARG A 6 1.35 12.80 16.12
N ALA A 7 0.75 11.69 15.67
CA ALA A 7 0.55 11.44 14.24
C ALA A 7 -0.41 12.46 13.59
N ILE A 8 -1.48 12.84 14.30
CA ILE A 8 -2.45 13.83 13.83
C ILE A 8 -1.80 15.22 13.71
N HIS A 9 -0.99 15.61 14.69
CA HIS A 9 -0.26 16.89 14.64
C HIS A 9 0.77 16.90 13.52
N PHE A 10 1.54 15.82 13.36
CA PHE A 10 2.50 15.69 12.25
C PHE A 10 1.80 15.81 10.89
N TYR A 11 0.67 15.13 10.70
CA TYR A 11 -0.13 15.28 9.49
C TYR A 11 -0.58 16.72 9.28
N HIS A 12 -1.09 17.37 10.33
CA HIS A 12 -1.59 18.73 10.24
C HIS A 12 -0.49 19.72 9.83
N GLU A 13 0.66 19.63 10.48
CA GLU A 13 1.82 20.51 10.27
C GLU A 13 2.38 20.39 8.85
N HIS A 14 2.41 19.18 8.28
CA HIS A 14 3.08 18.97 6.99
C HIS A 14 2.12 18.76 5.80
N LEU A 15 0.81 18.61 6.03
CA LEU A 15 -0.18 18.46 4.96
C LEU A 15 -1.53 19.13 5.30
N GLY A 16 -2.09 18.83 6.47
CA GLY A 16 -3.46 19.23 6.81
C GLY A 16 -3.70 20.74 6.79
N GLN A 17 -2.74 21.56 7.24
CA GLN A 17 -2.85 23.01 7.22
C GLN A 17 -2.87 23.61 5.80
N TYR A 18 -2.25 22.93 4.84
CA TYR A 18 -2.26 23.32 3.43
C TYR A 18 -3.58 22.92 2.75
N LEU A 19 -4.18 21.80 3.16
CA LEU A 19 -5.49 21.38 2.65
C LEU A 19 -6.64 22.22 3.22
N ALA A 20 -6.57 22.61 4.50
CA ALA A 20 -7.61 23.38 5.16
C ALA A 20 -7.00 24.41 6.13
N PRO A 21 -6.59 25.59 5.62
CA PRO A 21 -6.05 26.67 6.43
C PRO A 21 -7.04 27.06 7.55
N GLY A 22 -6.59 27.03 8.80
CA GLY A 22 -7.39 27.36 9.97
C GLY A 22 -8.19 26.20 10.59
N ALA A 23 -8.17 25.00 10.00
CA ALA A 23 -8.72 23.81 10.63
C ALA A 23 -7.89 23.38 11.85
N THR A 24 -8.53 22.76 12.85
CA THR A 24 -7.79 22.09 13.93
C THR A 24 -7.05 20.86 13.38
N PRO A 25 -6.01 20.34 14.08
CA PRO A 25 -5.30 19.15 13.63
C PRO A 25 -6.21 17.97 13.29
N SER A 26 -7.21 17.68 14.14
CA SER A 26 -8.17 16.59 13.91
C SER A 26 -9.07 16.83 12.70
N ASP A 27 -9.54 18.06 12.50
CA ASP A 27 -10.45 18.39 11.40
C ASP A 27 -9.73 18.46 10.05
N SER A 28 -8.42 18.72 10.08
CA SER A 28 -7.58 18.81 8.88
C SER A 28 -7.26 17.46 8.21
N VAL A 29 -7.55 16.33 8.87
CA VAL A 29 -7.24 14.99 8.33
C VAL A 29 -8.19 14.61 7.19
N ALA A 30 -9.44 15.06 7.23
CA ALA A 30 -10.41 14.76 6.17
C ALA A 30 -11.29 16.00 5.87
N PRO A 31 -10.70 17.09 5.35
CA PRO A 31 -11.42 18.32 5.06
C PRO A 31 -12.35 18.15 3.86
N SER A 32 -13.20 19.15 3.61
CA SER A 32 -14.03 19.18 2.41
C SER A 32 -13.35 20.02 1.33
N LEU A 33 -13.07 19.40 0.18
CA LEU A 33 -12.28 19.98 -0.91
C LEU A 33 -13.02 19.92 -2.25
N PRO A 34 -12.72 20.83 -3.20
CA PRO A 34 -13.22 20.76 -4.57
C PRO A 34 -12.86 19.42 -5.21
N THR A 35 -13.86 18.62 -5.59
CA THR A 35 -13.66 17.23 -6.03
C THR A 35 -14.16 17.03 -7.45
N ARG A 36 -13.34 16.37 -8.27
CA ARG A 36 -13.70 16.00 -9.65
C ARG A 36 -14.59 14.76 -9.63
N THR A 37 -15.86 14.93 -9.26
CA THR A 37 -16.87 13.88 -9.32
C THR A 37 -17.18 13.53 -10.78
N LYS A 38 -17.79 12.37 -11.03
CA LYS A 38 -18.26 12.00 -12.39
C LYS A 38 -19.11 13.12 -13.02
N LYS A 39 -20.07 13.65 -12.24
CA LYS A 39 -20.93 14.76 -12.65
C LYS A 39 -20.12 16.04 -12.95
N ALA A 40 -19.15 16.38 -12.10
CA ALA A 40 -18.31 17.55 -12.30
C ALA A 40 -17.42 17.43 -13.54
N ARG A 41 -16.91 16.22 -13.84
CA ARG A 41 -16.14 15.95 -15.07
C ARG A 41 -17.01 16.09 -16.32
N GLU A 42 -18.22 15.54 -16.31
CA GLU A 42 -19.19 15.67 -17.42
C GLU A 42 -19.62 17.12 -17.64
N ALA A 43 -19.78 17.91 -16.58
CA ALA A 43 -20.05 19.34 -16.70
C ALA A 43 -18.85 20.08 -17.31
N ARG A 44 -17.63 19.79 -16.81
CA ARG A 44 -16.40 20.44 -17.27
C ARG A 44 -15.95 20.05 -18.67
N SER A 45 -16.40 18.91 -19.21
CA SER A 45 -16.15 18.56 -20.61
C SER A 45 -16.94 19.45 -21.59
N THR A 46 -18.04 20.06 -21.12
CA THR A 46 -18.88 20.98 -21.90
C THR A 46 -18.53 22.44 -21.60
N ASP A 47 -18.25 22.76 -20.33
CA ASP A 47 -17.83 24.09 -19.88
C ASP A 47 -16.66 23.94 -18.88
N PRO A 48 -15.41 24.16 -19.30
CA PRO A 48 -14.23 24.03 -18.44
C PRO A 48 -14.28 24.89 -17.17
N SER A 49 -15.09 25.96 -17.16
CA SER A 49 -15.25 26.86 -16.01
C SER A 49 -16.28 26.39 -14.98
N ALA A 50 -17.02 25.30 -15.27
CA ALA A 50 -18.03 24.77 -14.38
C ALA A 50 -17.45 24.47 -12.98
N PRO A 51 -18.16 24.83 -11.88
CA PRO A 51 -17.65 24.67 -10.54
C PRO A 51 -17.52 23.18 -10.16
N LEU A 52 -16.57 22.87 -9.28
CA LEU A 52 -16.47 21.54 -8.67
C LEU A 52 -17.36 21.42 -7.43
N ASP A 53 -17.88 20.21 -7.22
CA ASP A 53 -18.56 19.87 -5.97
C ASP A 53 -17.55 19.83 -4.82
N ILE A 54 -17.83 20.54 -3.72
CA ILE A 54 -17.07 20.41 -2.48
C ILE A 54 -17.51 19.12 -1.76
N ARG A 55 -16.56 18.20 -1.52
CA ARG A 55 -16.81 16.92 -0.84
C ARG A 55 -15.75 16.67 0.21
N ARG A 56 -16.14 16.02 1.32
CA ARG A 56 -15.19 15.49 2.29
C ARG A 56 -14.23 14.51 1.60
N VAL A 57 -12.94 14.70 1.79
CA VAL A 57 -11.88 13.77 1.36
C VAL A 57 -12.21 12.33 1.80
N GLY A 58 -11.97 11.37 0.91
CA GLY A 58 -12.30 9.95 1.11
C GLY A 58 -13.77 9.59 0.82
N THR A 59 -14.61 10.56 0.45
CA THR A 59 -16.01 10.28 0.03
C THR A 59 -16.07 9.92 -1.45
N GLY A 60 -16.55 8.71 -1.74
CA GLY A 60 -16.76 8.23 -3.12
C GLY A 60 -15.51 7.63 -3.78
N MET A 61 -14.31 8.12 -3.44
CA MET A 61 -13.05 7.51 -3.83
C MET A 61 -12.00 7.69 -2.71
N PRO A 62 -11.16 6.67 -2.42
CA PRO A 62 -10.06 6.83 -1.48
C PRO A 62 -9.07 7.90 -1.95
N VAL A 63 -8.51 8.61 -0.99
CA VAL A 63 -7.38 9.51 -1.20
C VAL A 63 -6.17 8.92 -0.48
N PHE A 64 -5.00 8.99 -1.08
CA PHE A 64 -3.76 8.48 -0.50
C PHE A 64 -2.83 9.64 -0.16
N TYR A 65 -1.99 9.44 0.84
CA TYR A 65 -1.03 10.46 1.24
C TYR A 65 0.31 9.85 1.64
N ILE A 66 1.33 10.65 1.43
CA ILE A 66 2.68 10.48 1.97
C ILE A 66 3.05 11.82 2.60
N VAL A 67 3.47 11.81 3.87
CA VAL A 67 3.83 13.02 4.61
C VAL A 67 5.18 12.80 5.25
N THR A 68 6.12 13.68 4.97
CA THR A 68 7.43 13.78 5.61
C THR A 68 7.56 15.15 6.27
N GLU A 69 8.65 15.41 6.98
CA GLU A 69 8.89 16.73 7.58
C GLU A 69 9.07 17.83 6.52
N ASP A 70 9.68 17.48 5.38
CA ASP A 70 10.07 18.43 4.35
C ASP A 70 9.02 18.59 3.25
N HIS A 71 8.21 17.54 3.01
CA HIS A 71 7.30 17.49 1.87
C HIS A 71 6.13 16.53 2.06
N ALA A 72 5.01 16.80 1.40
CA ALA A 72 3.86 15.91 1.33
C ALA A 72 3.37 15.67 -0.10
N TRP A 73 2.93 14.44 -0.35
CA TRP A 73 2.25 14.04 -1.58
C TRP A 73 0.80 13.69 -1.27
N PHE A 74 -0.12 14.33 -1.97
CA PHE A 74 -1.55 14.12 -1.82
C PHE A 74 -2.14 13.53 -3.10
N LEU A 75 -2.39 12.22 -3.09
CA LEU A 75 -2.79 11.44 -4.25
C LEU A 75 -4.32 11.34 -4.30
N SER A 76 -4.95 12.12 -5.16
CA SER A 76 -6.41 12.30 -5.13
C SER A 76 -7.02 12.69 -6.48
N ASN A 77 -8.35 12.80 -6.51
CA ASN A 77 -9.10 13.47 -7.57
C ASN A 77 -9.65 14.83 -7.13
N VAL A 78 -9.12 15.39 -6.04
CA VAL A 78 -9.46 16.75 -5.62
C VAL A 78 -8.60 17.74 -6.38
N GLU A 79 -9.13 18.94 -6.55
CA GLU A 79 -8.41 20.07 -7.12
C GLU A 79 -7.96 20.95 -5.96
N ILE A 80 -6.66 20.93 -5.71
CA ILE A 80 -5.97 21.81 -4.75
C ILE A 80 -4.79 22.44 -5.47
N ASP A 81 -4.44 23.65 -5.06
CA ASP A 81 -3.27 24.34 -5.57
C ASP A 81 -2.01 23.63 -5.08
N GLU A 82 -1.04 23.45 -5.98
CA GLU A 82 0.28 22.96 -5.60
C GLU A 82 1.03 24.04 -4.82
N THR A 83 1.75 23.61 -3.79
CA THR A 83 2.66 24.47 -3.04
C THR A 83 4.07 23.91 -3.07
N THR A 84 5.03 24.67 -2.57
CA THR A 84 6.41 24.19 -2.39
C THR A 84 6.51 22.98 -1.46
N GLU A 85 5.55 22.83 -0.55
CA GLU A 85 5.52 21.78 0.49
C GLU A 85 4.56 20.63 0.16
N VAL A 86 3.59 20.84 -0.75
CA VAL A 86 2.56 19.86 -1.08
C VAL A 86 2.43 19.66 -2.58
N THR A 87 2.69 18.43 -3.04
CA THR A 87 2.42 18.00 -4.42
C THR A 87 1.06 17.31 -4.50
N SER A 88 0.19 17.82 -5.36
CA SER A 88 -1.09 17.17 -5.69
C SER A 88 -0.88 16.18 -6.83
N VAL A 89 -0.99 14.89 -6.54
CA VAL A 89 -0.83 13.83 -7.54
C VAL A 89 -2.20 13.34 -7.97
N ARG A 90 -2.51 13.52 -9.26
CA ARG A 90 -3.78 13.12 -9.82
C ARG A 90 -3.87 11.60 -10.02
N ILE A 91 -4.85 10.95 -9.37
CA ILE A 91 -5.03 9.48 -9.47
C ILE A 91 -6.01 9.05 -10.56
N ASP A 92 -6.72 9.98 -11.18
CA ASP A 92 -7.68 9.73 -12.26
C ASP A 92 -7.26 10.36 -13.59
N ASN A 93 -7.78 9.85 -14.70
CA ASN A 93 -7.70 10.52 -16.00
C ASN A 93 -8.93 11.42 -16.23
N ASP A 94 -8.99 12.14 -17.34
CA ASP A 94 -10.12 13.04 -17.64
C ASP A 94 -11.45 12.30 -17.84
N ASP A 95 -11.39 11.02 -18.23
CA ASP A 95 -12.56 10.13 -18.29
C ASP A 95 -12.98 9.59 -16.90
N GLY A 96 -12.23 9.94 -15.84
CA GLY A 96 -12.53 9.52 -14.48
C GLY A 96 -12.16 8.09 -14.13
N LYS A 97 -11.34 7.44 -14.96
CA LYS A 97 -10.74 6.13 -14.69
C LYS A 97 -9.46 6.31 -13.89
N VAL A 98 -9.09 5.30 -13.09
CA VAL A 98 -7.83 5.31 -12.34
C VAL A 98 -6.66 5.38 -13.32
N ALA A 99 -5.89 6.46 -13.26
CA ALA A 99 -4.66 6.68 -14.02
C ALA A 99 -3.44 6.18 -13.25
N ILE A 100 -3.41 6.44 -11.93
CA ILE A 100 -2.33 6.01 -11.03
C ILE A 100 -2.95 5.24 -9.86
N SER A 101 -2.42 4.06 -9.56
CA SER A 101 -2.78 3.33 -8.36
C SER A 101 -2.07 3.92 -7.15
N GLY A 102 -2.80 4.53 -6.22
CA GLY A 102 -2.21 5.18 -5.05
C GLY A 102 -1.47 4.21 -4.12
N THR A 103 -1.96 2.98 -3.96
CA THR A 103 -1.24 1.95 -3.19
C THR A 103 0.04 1.49 -3.88
N GLN A 104 0.05 1.42 -5.21
CA GLN A 104 1.26 1.12 -5.97
C GLN A 104 2.28 2.25 -5.85
N TYR A 105 1.84 3.51 -5.97
CA TYR A 105 2.71 4.67 -5.78
C TYR A 105 3.38 4.64 -4.40
N ILE A 106 2.61 4.41 -3.33
CA ILE A 106 3.15 4.31 -1.96
C ILE A 106 4.13 3.13 -1.85
N ALA A 107 3.82 1.98 -2.43
CA ALA A 107 4.73 0.83 -2.40
C ALA A 107 6.07 1.15 -3.08
N HIS A 108 6.04 1.82 -4.24
CA HIS A 108 7.27 2.28 -4.90
C HIS A 108 8.02 3.32 -4.08
N TRP A 109 7.34 4.31 -3.52
CA TRP A 109 7.95 5.31 -2.65
C TRP A 109 8.60 4.68 -1.42
N LEU A 110 7.95 3.69 -0.78
CA LEU A 110 8.54 2.92 0.33
C LEU A 110 9.85 2.23 -0.07
N TYR A 111 9.93 1.70 -1.28
CA TYR A 111 11.15 1.03 -1.76
C TYR A 111 12.26 2.02 -2.16
N HIS A 112 11.92 3.12 -2.82
CA HIS A 112 12.87 4.03 -3.44
C HIS A 112 13.28 5.23 -2.58
N ASP A 113 12.31 5.85 -1.90
CA ASP A 113 12.45 7.23 -1.42
C ASP A 113 12.26 7.38 0.09
N ALA A 114 11.55 6.43 0.73
CA ALA A 114 11.24 6.55 2.16
C ALA A 114 12.53 6.67 2.99
N PRO A 115 12.63 7.63 3.92
CA PRO A 115 13.82 7.79 4.73
C PRO A 115 14.00 6.61 5.69
N ASP A 116 15.25 6.24 5.96
CA ASP A 116 15.59 5.20 6.94
C ASP A 116 15.73 5.74 8.38
N ASP A 117 15.80 7.06 8.53
CA ASP A 117 16.22 7.74 9.75
C ASP A 117 15.26 8.84 10.23
N ARG A 118 14.24 9.18 9.44
CA ARG A 118 13.30 10.28 9.73
C ARG A 118 11.85 9.82 9.74
N PRO A 119 11.00 10.43 10.60
CA PRO A 119 9.61 10.03 10.70
C PRO A 119 8.83 10.37 9.43
N PHE A 120 7.81 9.57 9.15
CA PHE A 120 6.87 9.85 8.07
C PHE A 120 5.51 9.23 8.34
N LEU A 121 4.50 9.66 7.60
CA LEU A 121 3.15 9.14 7.66
C LEU A 121 2.69 8.75 6.25
N ILE A 122 2.16 7.54 6.11
CA ILE A 122 1.56 7.08 4.84
C ILE A 122 0.20 6.46 5.12
N GLY A 123 -0.70 6.54 4.15
CA GLY A 123 -2.01 5.92 4.31
C GLY A 123 -3.03 6.26 3.24
N SER A 124 -4.25 5.83 3.52
CA SER A 124 -5.46 6.22 2.78
C SER A 124 -6.50 6.84 3.71
N ILE A 125 -7.18 7.86 3.20
CA ILE A 125 -8.40 8.44 3.77
C ILE A 125 -9.57 7.90 2.94
N GLU A 126 -10.50 7.22 3.60
CA GLU A 126 -11.73 6.69 3.00
C GLU A 126 -12.96 7.31 3.69
N LYS A 127 -14.12 6.67 3.55
CA LYS A 127 -15.38 7.16 4.12
C LYS A 127 -15.37 7.21 5.65
N ALA A 128 -14.73 6.24 6.30
CA ALA A 128 -14.68 6.18 7.75
C ALA A 128 -13.74 7.26 8.33
N ASN A 129 -13.80 7.47 9.65
CA ASN A 129 -12.92 8.41 10.31
C ASN A 129 -11.47 7.86 10.30
N PRO A 130 -10.49 8.53 9.67
CA PRO A 130 -9.10 8.08 9.64
C PRO A 130 -8.35 8.31 10.97
N VAL A 131 -8.82 9.22 11.82
CA VAL A 131 -8.13 9.60 13.06
C VAL A 131 -7.76 8.40 13.96
N PRO A 132 -8.63 7.40 14.21
CA PRO A 132 -8.27 6.27 15.07
C PRO A 132 -7.09 5.43 14.56
N SER A 133 -6.90 5.36 13.24
CA SER A 133 -5.87 4.56 12.59
C SER A 133 -4.54 5.27 12.36
N MET A 134 -4.45 6.58 12.57
CA MET A 134 -3.22 7.33 12.30
C MET A 134 -2.09 6.91 13.25
N ARG A 135 -0.95 6.53 12.68
CA ARG A 135 0.25 6.12 13.41
C ARG A 135 1.47 6.63 12.67
N LEU A 136 2.32 7.38 13.39
CA LEU A 136 3.57 7.89 12.85
C LEU A 136 4.56 6.73 12.66
N SER A 137 5.14 6.62 11.47
CA SER A 137 6.18 5.63 11.18
C SER A 137 7.51 6.10 11.73
N MET A 138 8.23 5.18 12.37
CA MET A 138 9.58 5.41 12.89
C MET A 138 10.52 4.38 12.24
N PRO A 139 11.08 4.69 11.05
CA PRO A 139 12.00 3.79 10.35
C PRO A 139 13.29 3.54 11.16
N PRO A 140 14.10 2.52 10.81
CA PRO A 140 14.02 1.68 9.60
C PRO A 140 13.22 0.38 9.77
N MET A 141 12.78 0.05 10.99
CA MET A 141 12.19 -1.27 11.25
C MET A 141 10.68 -1.26 11.01
N THR A 142 9.91 -0.50 11.78
CA THR A 142 8.44 -0.58 11.73
C THR A 142 7.82 0.67 11.13
N VAL A 143 7.12 0.51 10.02
CA VAL A 143 6.37 1.58 9.36
C VAL A 143 4.90 1.23 9.25
N TYR A 144 4.03 2.23 9.33
CA TYR A 144 2.59 2.06 9.41
C TYR A 144 1.92 2.64 8.17
N TYR A 145 1.21 1.78 7.45
CA TYR A 145 0.23 2.24 6.46
C TYR A 145 -1.13 2.39 7.14
N CYS A 146 -1.56 3.64 7.31
CA CYS A 146 -2.78 4.01 8.01
C CYS A 146 -3.96 3.88 7.05
N THR A 147 -4.96 3.06 7.37
CA THR A 147 -6.16 2.90 6.54
C THR A 147 -7.39 2.79 7.42
N THR A 148 -8.57 2.93 6.86
CA THR A 148 -9.81 2.60 7.59
C THR A 148 -10.42 1.28 7.13
N SER A 149 -9.78 0.62 6.16
CA SER A 149 -10.19 -0.69 5.68
C SER A 149 -9.69 -1.81 6.59
N GLY A 150 -10.54 -2.82 6.85
CA GLY A 150 -10.21 -4.01 7.63
C GLY A 150 -10.47 -3.93 9.15
N LYS A 151 -10.09 -4.99 9.87
CA LYS A 151 -10.40 -5.17 11.32
C LYS A 151 -9.57 -4.28 12.26
N THR A 152 -8.42 -3.78 11.82
CA THR A 152 -7.46 -3.05 12.67
C THR A 152 -7.12 -1.64 12.18
N GLY A 153 -7.46 -1.28 10.94
CA GLY A 153 -7.18 0.05 10.38
C GLY A 153 -5.69 0.40 10.20
N THR A 154 -4.75 -0.55 10.29
CA THR A 154 -3.33 -0.24 10.08
C THR A 154 -2.58 -1.48 9.63
N LEU A 155 -1.73 -1.33 8.61
CA LEU A 155 -0.75 -2.35 8.24
C LEU A 155 0.60 -1.99 8.86
N CYS A 156 1.17 -2.93 9.59
CA CYS A 156 2.49 -2.82 10.21
C CYS A 156 3.52 -3.50 9.29
N ILE A 157 4.35 -2.70 8.63
CA ILE A 157 5.28 -3.14 7.60
C ILE A 157 6.69 -3.09 8.16
N HIS A 158 7.48 -4.14 7.89
CA HIS A 158 8.90 -4.13 8.20
C HIS A 158 9.69 -3.58 7.00
N LEU A 159 10.16 -2.33 7.07
CA LEU A 159 10.67 -1.60 5.89
C LEU A 159 11.96 -2.20 5.33
N ALA A 160 12.92 -2.53 6.19
CA ALA A 160 14.17 -3.17 5.76
C ALA A 160 13.94 -4.52 5.06
N ASP A 161 13.08 -5.36 5.63
CA ASP A 161 12.70 -6.66 5.05
C ASP A 161 11.98 -6.47 3.71
N TYR A 162 11.04 -5.53 3.64
CA TYR A 162 10.32 -5.20 2.42
C TYR A 162 11.28 -4.81 1.27
N ARG A 163 12.25 -3.95 1.57
CA ARG A 163 13.28 -3.52 0.61
C ARG A 163 14.19 -4.66 0.17
N SER A 164 14.65 -5.46 1.14
CA SER A 164 15.50 -6.63 0.89
C SER A 164 14.77 -7.66 0.01
N ASP A 165 13.52 -7.97 0.34
CA ASP A 165 12.70 -8.95 -0.38
C ASP A 165 12.44 -8.51 -1.83
N ILE A 166 12.15 -7.23 -2.07
CA ILE A 166 12.04 -6.71 -3.44
C ILE A 166 13.37 -6.83 -4.19
N ALA A 167 14.49 -6.50 -3.57
CA ALA A 167 15.81 -6.60 -4.20
C ALA A 167 16.15 -8.05 -4.60
N ILE A 168 15.88 -9.01 -3.69
CA ILE A 168 16.03 -10.44 -3.95
C ILE A 168 15.17 -10.87 -5.14
N LEU A 169 13.90 -10.47 -5.17
CA LEU A 169 12.98 -10.82 -6.25
C LEU A 169 13.40 -10.24 -7.59
N LYS A 170 13.73 -8.94 -7.64
CA LYS A 170 14.19 -8.29 -8.86
C LYS A 170 15.43 -8.98 -9.43
N LYS A 171 16.39 -9.35 -8.57
CA LYS A 171 17.60 -10.08 -8.98
C LYS A 171 17.30 -11.50 -9.47
N SER A 172 16.31 -12.17 -8.88
CA SER A 172 15.95 -13.55 -9.25
C SER A 172 15.28 -13.69 -10.62
N GLY A 173 14.62 -12.64 -11.10
CA GLY A 173 13.77 -12.71 -12.30
C GLY A 173 12.49 -13.55 -12.14
N ILE A 174 12.19 -14.05 -10.93
CA ILE A 174 10.99 -14.85 -10.67
C ILE A 174 9.81 -13.91 -10.39
N PRO A 175 8.68 -14.02 -11.11
CA PRO A 175 7.51 -13.19 -10.86
C PRO A 175 6.96 -13.36 -9.44
N TRP A 176 6.62 -12.24 -8.78
CA TRP A 176 6.06 -12.24 -7.43
C TRP A 176 4.86 -13.18 -7.28
N LYS A 177 3.97 -13.24 -8.27
CA LYS A 177 2.82 -14.16 -8.28
C LYS A 177 3.24 -15.63 -8.09
N GLY A 178 4.35 -16.04 -8.70
CA GLY A 178 4.90 -17.38 -8.56
C GLY A 178 5.47 -17.62 -7.16
N VAL A 179 6.24 -16.65 -6.64
CA VAL A 179 6.82 -16.69 -5.28
C VAL A 179 5.73 -16.72 -4.22
N LYS A 180 4.74 -15.83 -4.30
CA LYS A 180 3.59 -15.80 -3.39
C LYS A 180 2.84 -17.12 -3.38
N LYS A 181 2.63 -17.76 -4.55
CA LYS A 181 2.07 -19.12 -4.61
C LYS A 181 2.94 -20.11 -3.83
N GLY A 182 4.26 -20.04 -3.98
CA GLY A 182 5.22 -20.84 -3.21
C GLY A 182 5.11 -20.65 -1.69
N LEU A 183 5.03 -19.40 -1.22
CA LEU A 183 4.86 -19.08 0.20
C LEU A 183 3.53 -19.64 0.75
N VAL A 184 2.44 -19.54 -0.02
CA VAL A 184 1.14 -20.14 0.35
C VAL A 184 1.25 -21.66 0.44
N ILE A 185 1.95 -22.30 -0.50
CA ILE A 185 2.17 -23.75 -0.48
C ILE A 185 3.00 -24.17 0.75
N GLN A 186 4.11 -23.47 1.05
CA GLN A 186 4.93 -23.74 2.24
C GLN A 186 4.11 -23.66 3.52
N LYS A 187 3.30 -22.61 3.66
CA LYS A 187 2.38 -22.46 4.79
C LYS A 187 1.33 -23.57 4.86
N GLY A 188 0.78 -23.96 3.70
CA GLY A 188 -0.16 -25.07 3.59
C GLY A 188 0.45 -26.39 4.05
N LEU A 189 1.65 -26.72 3.57
CA LEU A 189 2.39 -27.92 3.97
C LEU A 189 2.66 -27.93 5.47
N ALA A 190 3.14 -26.81 6.04
CA ALA A 190 3.38 -26.71 7.48
C ALA A 190 2.10 -26.93 8.30
N LYS A 191 0.96 -26.39 7.85
CA LYS A 191 -0.35 -26.62 8.47
C LYS A 191 -0.82 -28.07 8.37
N THR A 192 -0.63 -28.72 7.23
CA THR A 192 -1.00 -30.13 7.04
C THR A 192 -0.19 -31.04 7.95
N VAL A 193 1.14 -30.86 8.01
CA VAL A 193 2.02 -31.62 8.91
C VAL A 193 1.65 -31.42 10.38
N ALA A 194 1.37 -30.18 10.80
CA ALA A 194 0.94 -29.90 12.17
C ALA A 194 -0.41 -30.56 12.51
N LYS A 195 -1.35 -30.62 11.56
CA LYS A 195 -2.64 -31.29 11.74
C LYS A 195 -2.48 -32.80 11.83
N GLU A 196 -1.71 -33.43 10.94
CA GLU A 196 -1.46 -34.88 10.97
C GLU A 196 -0.84 -35.34 12.29
N ALA A 197 0.05 -34.53 12.88
CA ALA A 197 0.60 -34.81 14.20
C ALA A 197 -0.45 -34.77 15.33
N SER A 198 -1.56 -34.04 15.12
CA SER A 198 -2.62 -33.83 16.12
C SER A 198 -3.86 -34.71 15.94
N THR A 199 -4.10 -35.27 14.75
CA THR A 199 -5.34 -35.98 14.40
C THR A 199 -5.11 -37.46 14.14
N GLY A 200 -5.87 -38.33 14.81
CA GLY A 200 -5.85 -39.78 14.59
C GLY A 200 -6.27 -40.20 13.17
N LYS A 201 -5.96 -41.46 12.83
CA LYS A 201 -5.90 -42.09 11.48
C LYS A 201 -6.98 -41.75 10.42
N GLN A 202 -8.18 -41.27 10.78
CA GLN A 202 -9.26 -41.03 9.80
C GLN A 202 -9.09 -39.73 8.99
N GLU A 203 -8.49 -38.67 9.54
CA GLU A 203 -8.18 -37.45 8.76
C GLU A 203 -6.92 -37.60 7.89
N SER A 204 -6.13 -38.66 8.12
CA SER A 204 -4.84 -38.89 7.49
C SER A 204 -4.92 -39.02 5.96
N PHE A 205 -5.96 -39.68 5.41
CA PHE A 205 -6.04 -39.87 3.95
C PHE A 205 -6.32 -38.56 3.19
N THR A 206 -7.21 -37.71 3.71
CA THR A 206 -7.53 -36.41 3.10
C THR A 206 -6.34 -35.45 3.22
N LEU A 207 -5.66 -35.43 4.37
CA LEU A 207 -4.46 -34.62 4.61
C LEU A 207 -3.30 -35.06 3.69
N GLN A 208 -3.06 -36.37 3.53
CA GLN A 208 -2.07 -36.90 2.60
C GLN A 208 -2.34 -36.51 1.15
N ARG A 209 -3.60 -36.56 0.69
CA ARG A 209 -3.96 -36.14 -0.68
C ARG A 209 -3.72 -34.65 -0.89
N GLN A 210 -4.03 -33.82 0.12
CA GLN A 210 -3.75 -32.39 0.10
C GLN A 210 -2.25 -32.12 0.07
N GLU A 211 -1.46 -32.82 0.88
CA GLU A 211 -0.01 -32.72 0.91
C GLU A 211 0.62 -33.10 -0.44
N GLN A 212 0.19 -34.21 -1.04
CA GLN A 212 0.65 -34.63 -2.37
C GLN A 212 0.36 -33.57 -3.45
N THR A 213 -0.82 -32.95 -3.39
CA THR A 213 -1.20 -31.88 -4.31
C THR A 213 -0.28 -30.67 -4.13
N LEU A 214 -0.05 -30.23 -2.89
CA LEU A 214 0.84 -29.12 -2.57
C LEU A 214 2.29 -29.39 -2.99
N ARG A 215 2.80 -30.61 -2.77
CA ARG A 215 4.14 -31.03 -3.21
C ARG A 215 4.27 -31.04 -4.73
N LYS A 216 3.24 -31.51 -5.44
CA LYS A 216 3.20 -31.48 -6.91
C LYS A 216 3.25 -30.03 -7.43
N ASP A 217 2.46 -29.14 -6.85
CA ASP A 217 2.45 -27.72 -7.20
C ASP A 217 3.80 -27.04 -6.91
N MET A 218 4.44 -27.36 -5.79
CA MET A 218 5.79 -26.87 -5.47
C MET A 218 6.81 -27.38 -6.49
N LYS A 219 6.75 -28.66 -6.89
CA LYS A 219 7.64 -29.23 -7.90
C LYS A 219 7.44 -28.57 -9.28
N GLN A 220 6.21 -28.20 -9.64
CA GLN A 220 5.96 -27.44 -10.86
C GLN A 220 6.63 -26.06 -10.84
N LEU A 221 6.62 -25.37 -9.69
CA LEU A 221 7.31 -24.09 -9.55
C LEU A 221 8.83 -24.24 -9.62
N GLN A 222 9.40 -25.28 -9.01
CA GLN A 222 10.83 -25.60 -9.11
C GLN A 222 11.27 -25.93 -10.53
N ASN A 223 10.47 -26.74 -11.24
CA ASN A 223 10.76 -27.07 -12.64
C ASN A 223 10.71 -25.83 -13.54
N LYS A 224 9.81 -24.88 -13.22
CA LYS A 224 9.71 -23.62 -13.95
C LYS A 224 10.84 -22.65 -13.60
N TYR A 225 11.29 -22.63 -12.35
CA TYR A 225 12.34 -21.75 -11.85
C TYR A 225 13.36 -22.56 -11.02
N PRO A 226 14.52 -22.93 -11.58
CA PRO A 226 15.48 -23.81 -10.90
C PRO A 226 15.92 -23.33 -9.51
N ASP A 227 16.07 -22.02 -9.32
CA ASP A 227 16.48 -21.41 -8.04
C ASP A 227 15.32 -21.12 -7.07
N PHE A 228 14.10 -21.54 -7.38
CA PHE A 228 12.88 -21.16 -6.66
C PHE A 228 12.97 -21.38 -5.14
N LEU A 229 13.51 -22.52 -4.72
CA LEU A 229 13.63 -22.85 -3.29
C LEU A 229 14.64 -21.96 -2.57
N ASN A 230 15.73 -21.58 -3.23
CA ASN A 230 16.74 -20.71 -2.65
C ASN A 230 16.17 -19.30 -2.49
N ILE A 231 15.42 -18.83 -3.48
CA ILE A 231 14.71 -17.55 -3.40
C ILE A 231 13.68 -17.57 -2.28
N LEU A 232 12.80 -18.57 -2.22
CA LEU A 232 11.81 -18.69 -1.13
C LEU A 232 12.43 -18.68 0.27
N ARG A 233 13.60 -19.31 0.45
CA ARG A 233 14.32 -19.34 1.74
C ARG A 233 15.02 -18.03 2.08
N SER A 234 15.33 -17.21 1.07
CA SER A 234 16.04 -15.94 1.27
C SER A 234 15.09 -14.81 1.66
N LEU A 235 13.80 -14.97 1.38
CA LEU A 235 12.78 -13.98 1.67
C LEU A 235 12.37 -13.98 3.14
N GLN A 236 12.14 -12.79 3.69
CA GLN A 236 11.58 -12.60 5.04
C GLN A 236 10.04 -12.57 5.02
N VAL A 237 9.44 -12.17 3.90
CA VAL A 237 7.99 -12.07 3.74
C VAL A 237 7.26 -13.40 3.93
N MET A 238 6.20 -13.36 4.74
CA MET A 238 5.23 -14.46 4.86
C MET A 238 4.00 -14.21 3.98
N ALA A 239 3.36 -15.26 3.48
CA ALA A 239 2.27 -15.21 2.49
C ALA A 239 1.10 -14.27 2.83
N ASP A 240 0.77 -14.11 4.11
CA ASP A 240 -0.33 -13.28 4.62
C ASP A 240 0.14 -12.14 5.53
N SER A 241 1.44 -11.83 5.48
CA SER A 241 1.99 -10.69 6.20
C SER A 241 1.58 -9.35 5.55
N PRO A 242 1.58 -8.25 6.32
CA PRO A 242 1.48 -6.91 5.75
C PRO A 242 2.49 -6.64 4.63
N ASN A 243 3.74 -7.10 4.76
CA ASN A 243 4.75 -6.98 3.70
C ASN A 243 4.28 -7.66 2.39
N ALA A 244 3.63 -8.82 2.45
CA ALA A 244 3.10 -9.47 1.25
C ALA A 244 1.99 -8.65 0.56
N ILE A 245 1.17 -7.94 1.33
CA ILE A 245 0.14 -7.03 0.79
C ILE A 245 0.81 -5.87 0.05
N VAL A 246 1.84 -5.25 0.65
CA VAL A 246 2.57 -4.14 0.00
C VAL A 246 3.36 -4.63 -1.22
N MET A 247 3.87 -5.87 -1.20
CA MET A 247 4.49 -6.48 -2.38
C MET A 247 3.48 -6.73 -3.50
N ASP A 248 2.23 -7.09 -3.20
CA ASP A 248 1.18 -7.14 -4.22
C ASP A 248 0.95 -5.77 -4.87
N TRP A 249 1.01 -4.69 -4.09
CA TRP A 249 0.88 -3.33 -4.61
C TRP A 249 2.08 -2.96 -5.50
N PHE A 250 3.30 -3.30 -5.08
CA PHE A 250 4.52 -3.02 -5.83
C PHE A 250 4.55 -3.73 -7.19
N PHE A 251 4.24 -5.03 -7.21
CA PHE A 251 4.27 -5.84 -8.43
C PHE A 251 2.93 -5.86 -9.19
N ALA A 252 2.01 -4.95 -8.88
CA ALA A 252 0.71 -4.89 -9.55
C ALA A 252 0.86 -4.60 -11.06
N ASN A 253 0.07 -5.31 -11.87
CA ASN A 253 -0.01 -5.15 -13.33
C ASN A 253 1.31 -5.35 -14.08
N ASP A 254 2.25 -6.12 -13.54
CA ASP A 254 3.58 -6.38 -14.13
C ASP A 254 4.37 -5.09 -14.47
N ASN A 255 3.98 -3.95 -13.88
CA ASN A 255 4.40 -2.63 -14.31
C ASN A 255 5.41 -2.04 -13.32
N VAL A 256 6.57 -1.68 -13.87
CA VAL A 256 7.64 -0.98 -13.16
C VAL A 256 7.36 0.52 -13.32
N PHE A 257 6.76 1.16 -12.32
CA PHE A 257 7.09 2.57 -12.13
C PHE A 257 8.57 2.61 -11.74
N GLY A 258 9.39 3.14 -12.65
CA GLY A 258 10.86 3.06 -12.60
C GLY A 258 11.56 2.94 -13.96
N ALA A 259 10.86 3.05 -15.09
CA ALA A 259 11.51 3.11 -16.40
C ALA A 259 11.55 4.50 -17.06
N LYS A 260 10.75 5.52 -16.66
CA LYS A 260 10.66 6.79 -17.42
C LYS A 260 10.27 8.10 -16.69
N SER A 261 10.36 8.25 -15.37
CA SER A 261 9.90 9.52 -14.74
C SER A 261 10.79 10.18 -13.69
N HIS A 262 12.05 9.76 -13.52
CA HIS A 262 13.00 10.50 -12.67
C HIS A 262 14.23 11.07 -13.40
N ASP A 263 14.27 10.93 -14.74
CA ASP A 263 15.17 11.71 -15.59
C ASP A 263 14.31 12.64 -16.46
N THR A 264 13.90 13.79 -15.93
CA THR A 264 13.59 15.04 -16.67
C THR A 264 12.99 16.09 -15.72
N ALA A 265 13.89 16.80 -15.02
CA ALA A 265 13.91 18.26 -14.84
C ALA A 265 15.06 18.60 -13.90
#